data_AF-A0A1I3GGD2-F1
#
_entry.id   AF-A0A1I3GGD2-F1
#
_cell.length_a   1.000
_cell.length_b   1.000
_cell.length_c   1.000
_cell.angle_alpha   90.00
_cell.angle_beta   90.00
_cell.angle_gamma   90.00
#
_symmetry.space_group_name_H-M   'P 1'
#
loop_
_entity.id
_entity.type
_entity.pdbx_description
1 polymer ?
#
loop_
_entity_poly.entity_id
_entity_poly.type
_entity_poly.pdbx_seq_one_letter_code
_entity_poly.pdbx_strand_id
1 'polypeptide(L)'
;MKKYLYALLCLFLPAVSAIATEHTAPAEVMGAVTVDTATAKRLYDQGNIFIDVRNLEYFNYEHIQGAKHLDVNSELFTDGDLNILAEKGQGVVFYCNGIHCLGSSKASKKAAEWGWRKIYYYREGFPKWKEAGYPIGSFEYPQSVAH
;
A
#
# COMPACT_ATOMS: atom_id res chain seq x y z
N MET A 1 74.30 -22.37 7.23
CA MET A 1 73.93 -21.12 7.93
C MET A 1 72.66 -20.55 7.32
N LYS A 2 71.74 -20.10 8.18
CA LYS A 2 70.48 -19.39 7.88
C LYS A 2 69.37 -20.22 7.24
N LYS A 3 68.10 -20.09 7.64
CA LYS A 3 67.37 -19.72 8.88
C LYS A 3 65.90 -19.86 8.43
N TYR A 4 65.05 -20.28 9.34
CA TYR A 4 63.60 -20.42 9.24
C TYR A 4 62.89 -19.26 8.49
N LEU A 5 61.58 -19.48 8.23
CA LEU A 5 60.49 -18.60 8.72
C LEU A 5 59.67 -17.86 7.63
N TYR A 6 58.52 -18.42 7.24
CA TYR A 6 57.19 -18.00 7.71
C TYR A 6 56.10 -18.51 6.76
N ALA A 7 55.16 -19.26 7.33
CA ALA A 7 53.92 -19.68 6.70
C ALA A 7 53.07 -18.46 6.33
N LEU A 8 52.67 -18.37 5.06
CA LEU A 8 51.61 -17.48 4.60
C LEU A 8 50.34 -18.31 4.48
N LEU A 9 49.68 -18.55 5.62
CA LEU A 9 48.31 -19.03 5.66
C LEU A 9 47.42 -17.84 5.31
N CYS A 10 47.14 -17.65 4.03
CA CYS A 10 46.16 -16.68 3.55
C CYS A 10 44.77 -17.11 4.05
N LEU A 11 44.37 -16.57 5.19
CA LEU A 11 43.04 -16.72 5.76
C LEU A 11 42.06 -15.93 4.89
N PHE A 12 41.48 -16.59 3.90
CA PHE A 12 40.44 -16.02 3.04
C PHE A 12 39.15 -15.93 3.87
N LEU A 13 38.96 -14.79 4.56
CA LEU A 13 37.69 -14.46 5.21
C LEU A 13 36.65 -14.21 4.12
N PRO A 14 35.54 -14.97 4.03
CA PRO A 14 34.46 -14.61 3.13
C PRO A 14 33.87 -13.28 3.62
N ALA A 15 33.87 -12.28 2.74
CA ALA A 15 33.15 -11.05 2.98
C ALA A 15 31.65 -11.40 3.03
N VAL A 16 31.10 -11.47 4.25
CA VAL A 16 29.65 -11.58 4.45
C VAL A 16 29.06 -10.27 3.96
N SER A 17 28.50 -10.29 2.75
CA SER A 17 27.74 -9.14 2.24
C SER A 17 26.48 -9.00 3.08
N ALA A 18 26.37 -7.89 3.81
CA ALA A 18 25.15 -7.52 4.50
C ALA A 18 24.05 -7.32 3.45
N ILE A 19 23.09 -8.24 3.38
CA ILE A 19 21.89 -8.04 2.58
C ILE A 19 21.11 -6.92 3.26
N ALA A 20 21.13 -5.73 2.68
CA ALA A 20 20.25 -4.65 3.09
C ALA A 20 18.81 -5.11 2.87
N THR A 21 18.07 -5.32 3.95
CA THR A 21 16.64 -5.63 3.88
C THR A 21 15.92 -4.38 3.40
N GLU A 22 15.50 -4.38 2.14
CA GLU A 22 14.71 -3.30 1.56
C GLU A 22 13.41 -3.15 2.36
N HIS A 23 13.19 -1.98 2.97
CA HIS A 23 11.98 -1.68 3.75
C HIS A 23 10.78 -1.49 2.79
N THR A 24 10.22 -2.58 2.29
CA THR A 24 9.04 -2.59 1.42
C THR A 24 7.82 -3.17 2.14
N ALA A 25 6.65 -2.78 1.69
CA ALA A 25 5.38 -3.37 2.06
C ALA A 25 5.37 -4.86 1.68
N PRO A 26 4.75 -5.73 2.51
CA PRO A 26 4.73 -7.16 2.27
C PRO A 26 4.11 -7.44 0.91
N ALA A 27 4.60 -8.49 0.23
CA ALA A 27 4.03 -8.94 -1.04
C ALA A 27 2.61 -9.49 -0.87
N GLU A 28 2.33 -10.11 0.28
CA GLU A 28 1.04 -10.73 0.59
C GLU A 28 0.53 -10.31 1.97
N VAL A 29 -0.78 -10.32 2.15
CA VAL A 29 -1.43 -10.06 3.45
C VAL A 29 -2.44 -11.17 3.72
N MET A 30 -2.29 -11.87 4.84
CA MET A 30 -3.23 -12.91 5.25
C MET A 30 -4.65 -12.33 5.37
N GLY A 31 -5.62 -13.01 4.73
CA GLY A 31 -7.01 -12.57 4.70
C GLY A 31 -7.35 -11.56 3.59
N ALA A 32 -6.38 -11.16 2.77
CA ALA A 32 -6.59 -10.32 1.59
C ALA A 32 -5.99 -10.97 0.34
N VAL A 33 -6.52 -10.59 -0.82
CA VAL A 33 -5.96 -10.95 -2.12
C VAL A 33 -5.10 -9.81 -2.63
N THR A 34 -3.80 -10.03 -2.80
CA THR A 34 -2.93 -9.04 -3.43
C THR A 34 -3.26 -8.92 -4.92
N VAL A 35 -3.39 -7.70 -5.41
CA VAL A 35 -3.71 -7.42 -6.81
C VAL A 35 -2.69 -6.48 -7.44
N ASP A 36 -2.35 -6.73 -8.71
CA ASP A 36 -1.58 -5.83 -9.54
C ASP A 36 -2.44 -4.69 -10.09
N THR A 37 -1.81 -3.72 -10.74
CA THR A 37 -2.46 -2.53 -11.31
C THR A 37 -3.54 -2.88 -12.33
N ALA A 38 -3.31 -3.89 -13.18
CA ALA A 38 -4.29 -4.33 -14.16
C ALA A 38 -5.53 -4.97 -13.50
N THR A 39 -5.33 -5.76 -12.47
CA THR A 39 -6.40 -6.41 -11.71
C THR A 39 -7.17 -5.41 -10.86
N ALA A 40 -6.47 -4.45 -10.23
CA ALA A 40 -7.10 -3.32 -9.56
C ALA A 40 -8.01 -2.55 -10.53
N LYS A 41 -7.55 -2.26 -11.74
CA LYS A 41 -8.40 -1.61 -12.75
C LYS A 41 -9.64 -2.41 -13.11
N ARG A 42 -9.54 -3.74 -13.25
CA ARG A 42 -10.72 -4.59 -13.47
C ARG A 42 -11.70 -4.53 -12.31
N LEU A 43 -11.21 -4.55 -11.06
CA LEU A 43 -12.05 -4.42 -9.86
C LEU A 43 -12.75 -3.04 -9.82
N TYR A 44 -12.04 -1.99 -10.23
CA TYR A 44 -12.60 -0.64 -10.36
C TYR A 44 -13.75 -0.60 -11.37
N ASP A 45 -13.55 -1.18 -12.56
CA ASP A 45 -14.56 -1.23 -13.61
C ASP A 45 -15.79 -2.08 -13.22
N GLN A 46 -15.61 -3.02 -12.28
CA GLN A 46 -16.68 -3.82 -11.68
C GLN A 46 -17.43 -3.10 -10.54
N GLY A 47 -17.05 -1.87 -10.20
CA GLY A 47 -17.69 -1.07 -9.16
C GLY A 47 -17.30 -1.44 -7.72
N ASN A 48 -16.14 -2.08 -7.52
CA ASN A 48 -15.62 -2.31 -6.17
C ASN A 48 -15.22 -0.98 -5.51
N ILE A 49 -15.28 -0.93 -4.19
CA ILE A 49 -15.00 0.29 -3.43
C ILE A 49 -13.50 0.43 -3.24
N PHE A 50 -12.92 1.53 -3.74
CA PHE A 50 -11.53 1.88 -3.52
C PHE A 50 -11.40 2.74 -2.27
N ILE A 51 -10.51 2.37 -1.37
CA ILE A 51 -10.23 3.09 -0.13
C ILE A 51 -8.78 3.60 -0.17
N ASP A 52 -8.64 4.92 -0.21
CA ASP A 52 -7.37 5.61 -0.03
C ASP A 52 -7.05 5.68 1.46
N VAL A 53 -5.94 5.05 1.86
CA VAL A 53 -5.56 4.99 3.27
C VAL A 53 -4.42 5.94 3.64
N ARG A 54 -4.09 6.88 2.75
CA ARG A 54 -3.11 7.94 3.00
C ARG A 54 -3.73 9.03 3.88
N ASN A 55 -2.93 10.01 4.28
CA ASN A 55 -3.48 11.18 4.96
C ASN A 55 -4.39 12.00 4.03
N LEU A 56 -5.19 12.88 4.63
CA LEU A 56 -6.18 13.70 3.91
C LEU A 56 -5.53 14.63 2.88
N GLU A 57 -4.32 15.12 3.12
CA GLU A 57 -3.59 15.98 2.19
C GLU A 57 -3.28 15.27 0.87
N TYR A 58 -2.75 14.05 0.94
CA TYR A 58 -2.52 13.22 -0.25
C TYR A 58 -3.81 12.94 -1.00
N PHE A 59 -4.88 12.57 -0.29
CA PHE A 59 -6.17 12.31 -0.90
C PHE A 59 -6.72 13.55 -1.62
N ASN A 60 -6.71 14.71 -0.95
CA ASN A 60 -7.21 15.94 -1.52
C ASN A 60 -6.42 16.40 -2.74
N TYR A 61 -5.09 16.24 -2.72
CA TYR A 61 -4.24 16.61 -3.84
C TYR A 61 -4.54 15.75 -5.07
N GLU A 62 -4.50 14.42 -4.92
CA GLU A 62 -4.90 13.49 -5.99
C GLU A 62 -5.15 12.08 -5.46
N HIS A 63 -6.17 11.41 -5.99
CA HIS A 63 -6.56 10.07 -5.59
C HIS A 63 -7.16 9.31 -6.78
N ILE A 64 -7.45 8.01 -6.60
CA ILE A 64 -8.18 7.24 -7.62
C ILE A 64 -9.60 7.81 -7.72
N GLN A 65 -10.07 8.17 -8.92
CA GLN A 65 -11.38 8.81 -9.12
C GLN A 65 -12.51 8.03 -8.45
N GLY A 66 -13.23 8.64 -7.51
CA GLY A 66 -14.35 8.02 -6.80
C GLY A 66 -13.94 7.15 -5.59
N ALA A 67 -12.66 7.08 -5.25
CA ALA A 67 -12.21 6.44 -4.01
C ALA A 67 -12.79 7.15 -2.78
N LYS A 68 -13.00 6.38 -1.71
CA LYS A 68 -13.30 6.91 -0.38
C LYS A 68 -12.01 7.08 0.39
N HIS A 69 -11.99 8.03 1.31
CA HIS A 69 -10.82 8.29 2.17
C HIS A 69 -11.01 7.68 3.55
N LEU A 70 -9.99 6.96 4.02
CA LEU A 70 -9.94 6.44 5.38
C LEU A 70 -8.47 6.26 5.84
N ASP A 71 -7.89 7.30 6.44
CA ASP A 71 -6.48 7.30 6.86
C ASP A 71 -6.18 6.21 7.90
N VAL A 72 -5.31 5.26 7.55
CA VAL A 72 -4.92 4.12 8.39
C VAL A 72 -4.15 4.49 9.65
N ASN A 73 -3.56 5.69 9.70
CA ASN A 73 -2.85 6.19 10.87
C ASN A 73 -3.71 7.09 11.76
N SER A 74 -4.96 7.37 11.37
CA SER A 74 -5.89 8.12 12.21
C SER A 74 -6.59 7.21 13.24
N GLU A 75 -7.11 7.81 14.31
CA GLU A 75 -7.96 7.12 15.29
C GLU A 75 -9.30 6.66 14.70
N LEU A 76 -9.70 7.23 13.56
CA LEU A 76 -10.91 6.91 12.81
C LEU A 76 -10.73 5.70 11.89
N PHE A 77 -9.60 5.00 11.93
CA PHE A 77 -9.46 3.73 11.20
C PHE A 77 -10.05 2.57 12.02
N THR A 78 -11.37 2.45 12.01
CA THR A 78 -12.13 1.39 12.69
C THR A 78 -13.01 0.58 11.74
N ASP A 79 -13.53 -0.57 12.20
CA ASP A 79 -14.50 -1.36 11.45
C ASP A 79 -15.78 -0.57 11.16
N GLY A 80 -16.22 0.26 12.13
CA GLY A 80 -17.41 1.09 12.00
C GLY A 80 -17.26 2.15 10.89
N ASP A 81 -16.11 2.84 10.87
CA ASP A 81 -15.82 3.85 9.86
C ASP A 81 -15.70 3.24 8.46
N LEU A 82 -15.07 2.07 8.34
CA LEU A 82 -15.03 1.33 7.07
C LEU A 82 -16.45 0.91 6.63
N ASN A 83 -17.29 0.48 7.56
CA ASN A 83 -18.67 0.06 7.27
C ASN A 83 -19.61 1.22 6.90
N ILE A 84 -19.23 2.48 7.16
CA ILE A 84 -19.91 3.66 6.63
C ILE A 84 -19.60 3.85 5.14
N LEU A 85 -18.40 3.46 4.71
CA LEU A 85 -17.91 3.67 3.34
C LEU A 85 -18.26 2.54 2.38
N ALA A 86 -18.39 1.31 2.89
CA ALA A 86 -18.72 0.11 2.14
C ALA A 86 -19.50 -0.87 3.02
N GLU A 87 -20.32 -1.71 2.41
CA GLU A 87 -20.94 -2.84 3.11
C GLU A 87 -19.99 -4.04 3.13
N LYS A 88 -20.00 -4.85 4.21
CA LYS A 88 -19.14 -6.06 4.33
C LYS A 88 -19.28 -7.08 3.19
N GLY A 89 -20.38 -7.04 2.43
CA GLY A 89 -20.61 -7.88 1.25
C GLY A 89 -19.97 -7.36 -0.04
N GLN A 90 -19.62 -6.08 -0.09
CA GLN A 90 -18.92 -5.44 -1.21
C GLN A 90 -17.41 -5.71 -1.14
N GLY A 91 -16.75 -5.66 -2.30
CA GLY A 91 -15.30 -5.74 -2.34
C GLY A 91 -14.67 -4.39 -2.02
N VAL A 92 -13.66 -4.40 -1.14
CA VAL A 92 -12.86 -3.21 -0.78
C VAL A 92 -11.44 -3.37 -1.29
N VAL A 93 -10.94 -2.34 -1.98
CA VAL A 93 -9.56 -2.27 -2.51
C VAL A 93 -8.80 -1.21 -1.74
N PHE A 94 -7.84 -1.62 -0.91
CA PHE A 94 -7.01 -0.70 -0.13
C PHE A 94 -5.74 -0.35 -0.90
N TYR A 95 -5.41 0.95 -0.99
CA TYR A 95 -4.19 1.41 -1.64
C TYR A 95 -3.51 2.56 -0.87
N CYS A 96 -2.18 2.67 -1.03
CA CYS A 96 -1.36 3.75 -0.48
C CYS A 96 -0.38 4.30 -1.55
N ASN A 97 0.75 4.87 -1.14
CA ASN A 97 1.84 5.39 -1.97
C ASN A 97 2.80 4.29 -2.49
N GLY A 98 2.24 3.14 -2.88
CA GLY A 98 2.97 2.04 -3.50
C GLY A 98 3.83 1.19 -2.57
N ILE A 99 4.80 0.48 -3.15
CA ILE A 99 5.50 -0.65 -2.51
C ILE A 99 6.31 -0.27 -1.27
N HIS A 100 6.60 1.01 -1.04
CA HIS A 100 7.31 1.48 0.16
C HIS A 100 6.36 2.02 1.25
N CYS A 101 5.05 2.07 0.99
CA CYS A 101 4.05 2.43 1.97
C CYS A 101 3.41 1.19 2.61
N LEU A 102 3.53 1.05 3.93
CA LEU A 102 2.90 -0.03 4.71
C LEU A 102 1.39 0.16 4.93
N GLY A 103 0.82 1.29 4.49
CA GLY A 103 -0.55 1.69 4.82
C GLY A 103 -1.60 0.71 4.32
N SER A 104 -1.57 0.35 3.04
CA SER A 104 -2.56 -0.58 2.46
C SER A 104 -2.43 -1.99 3.01
N SER A 105 -1.22 -2.45 3.39
CA SER A 105 -1.06 -3.75 4.05
C SER A 105 -1.62 -3.74 5.47
N LYS A 106 -1.41 -2.65 6.23
CA LYS A 106 -1.99 -2.49 7.57
C LYS A 106 -3.52 -2.45 7.52
N ALA A 107 -4.08 -1.69 6.58
CA ALA A 107 -5.51 -1.57 6.37
C ALA A 107 -6.14 -2.93 6.01
N SER A 108 -5.55 -3.64 5.05
CA SER A 108 -6.02 -4.96 4.62
C SER A 108 -6.01 -5.98 5.76
N LYS A 109 -4.95 -5.99 6.57
CA LYS A 109 -4.84 -6.87 7.74
C LYS A 109 -5.92 -6.57 8.78
N LYS A 110 -6.11 -5.30 9.15
CA LYS A 110 -7.14 -4.89 10.10
C LYS A 110 -8.55 -5.26 9.62
N ALA A 111 -8.86 -5.00 8.34
CA ALA A 111 -10.15 -5.38 7.77
C ALA A 111 -10.39 -6.90 7.86
N ALA A 112 -9.36 -7.72 7.60
CA ALA A 112 -9.46 -9.17 7.75
C ALA A 112 -9.71 -9.58 9.21
N GLU A 113 -9.02 -8.95 10.17
CA GLU A 113 -9.23 -9.15 11.61
C GLU A 113 -10.66 -8.78 12.05
N TRP A 114 -11.28 -7.80 11.38
CA TRP A 114 -12.68 -7.40 11.58
C TRP A 114 -13.70 -8.24 10.80
N GLY A 115 -13.25 -9.32 10.14
CA GLY A 115 -14.11 -10.29 9.47
C GLY A 115 -14.58 -9.88 8.06
N TRP A 116 -13.99 -8.85 7.45
CA TRP A 116 -14.21 -8.58 6.03
C TRP A 116 -13.65 -9.72 5.18
N ARG A 117 -14.36 -10.07 4.09
CA ARG A 117 -14.04 -11.26 3.29
C ARG A 117 -13.58 -10.97 1.88
N LYS A 118 -14.04 -9.86 1.28
CA LYS A 118 -13.66 -9.45 -0.07
C LYS A 118 -12.68 -8.29 0.01
N ILE A 119 -11.47 -8.59 0.47
CA ILE A 119 -10.41 -7.61 0.67
C ILE A 119 -9.39 -7.76 -0.44
N TYR A 120 -9.12 -6.68 -1.15
CA TYR A 120 -8.08 -6.59 -2.17
C TYR A 120 -6.99 -5.62 -1.72
N TYR A 121 -5.77 -6.12 -1.67
CA TYR A 121 -4.58 -5.35 -1.30
C TYR A 121 -3.87 -4.89 -2.57
N TYR A 122 -4.06 -3.62 -2.92
CA TYR A 122 -3.39 -3.02 -4.07
C TYR A 122 -2.03 -2.44 -3.64
N ARG A 123 -1.01 -3.31 -3.61
CA ARG A 123 0.36 -3.02 -3.13
C ARG A 123 1.07 -1.94 -3.94
N GLU A 124 0.89 -1.95 -5.25
CA GLU A 124 1.52 -1.03 -6.19
C GLU A 124 1.01 0.42 -6.05
N GLY A 125 -0.22 0.57 -5.54
CA GLY A 125 -0.75 1.82 -5.03
C GLY A 125 -1.05 2.89 -6.07
N PHE A 126 -1.29 4.10 -5.57
CA PHE A 126 -1.65 5.25 -6.38
C PHE A 126 -0.60 5.62 -7.45
N PRO A 127 0.74 5.57 -7.19
CA PRO A 127 1.72 5.90 -8.21
C PRO A 127 1.60 5.05 -9.48
N LYS A 128 1.40 3.72 -9.33
CA LYS A 128 1.23 2.83 -10.47
C LYS A 128 -0.12 2.99 -11.17
N TRP A 129 -1.17 3.34 -10.43
CA TRP A 129 -2.46 3.72 -11.02
C TRP A 129 -2.32 4.94 -11.93
N LYS A 130 -1.62 5.97 -11.45
CA LYS A 130 -1.37 7.20 -12.19
C LYS A 130 -0.46 6.97 -13.40
N GLU A 131 0.63 6.19 -13.23
CA GLU A 131 1.53 5.80 -14.33
C GLU A 131 0.79 5.08 -15.46
N ALA A 132 -0.21 4.26 -15.12
CA ALA A 132 -1.05 3.56 -16.08
C ALA A 132 -2.08 4.46 -16.80
N GLY A 133 -2.18 5.74 -16.45
CA GLY A 133 -3.12 6.69 -17.07
C GLY A 133 -4.59 6.44 -16.73
N TYR A 134 -4.86 5.76 -15.61
CA TYR A 134 -6.22 5.48 -15.17
C TYR A 134 -6.89 6.69 -14.50
N PRO A 135 -8.23 6.73 -14.38
CA PRO A 135 -8.95 7.88 -13.86
C PRO A 135 -8.50 8.32 -12.47
N ILE A 136 -8.17 9.60 -12.32
CA ILE A 136 -7.80 10.24 -11.05
C ILE A 136 -8.79 11.34 -10.70
N GLY A 137 -8.97 11.58 -9.42
CA GLY A 137 -9.74 12.69 -8.87
C GLY A 137 -8.87 13.57 -7.97
N SER A 138 -9.40 14.73 -7.63
CA SER A 138 -8.84 15.67 -6.65
C SER A 138 -9.98 16.32 -5.89
N PHE A 139 -9.70 16.87 -4.71
CA PHE A 139 -10.68 17.69 -4.02
C PHE A 139 -10.76 19.07 -4.69
N GLU A 140 -11.89 19.38 -5.32
CA GLU A 140 -12.16 20.73 -5.82
C GLU A 140 -12.70 21.58 -4.67
N TYR A 141 -11.96 22.62 -4.27
CA TYR A 141 -12.55 23.68 -3.46
C TYR A 141 -13.67 24.34 -4.27
N PRO A 142 -14.90 24.46 -3.73
CA PRO A 142 -15.95 25.21 -4.40
C PRO A 142 -15.44 26.63 -4.67
N GLN A 143 -15.40 27.07 -5.92
CA GLN A 143 -14.94 28.40 -6.32
C GLN A 143 -15.87 29.55 -5.88
N SER A 144 -16.65 29.40 -4.82
CA SER A 144 -17.62 30.40 -4.36
C SER A 144 -17.47 30.70 -2.86
N VAL A 145 -16.30 31.22 -2.48
CA VAL A 145 -16.14 32.12 -1.33
C VAL A 145 -15.14 33.23 -1.71
N ALA A 146 -15.35 33.84 -2.87
CA ALA A 146 -14.88 35.18 -3.14
C ALA A 146 -16.10 36.10 -3.05
N HIS A 147 -16.35 36.63 -1.87
CA HIS A 147 -17.17 37.82 -1.66
C HIS A 147 -16.24 38.95 -1.22
#